data_AF-A0A350AJK5-F1
#
_entry.id   AF-A0A350AJK5-F1
#
_cell.length_a   1.000
_cell.length_b   1.000
_cell.length_c   1.000
_cell.angle_alpha   90.00
_cell.angle_beta   90.00
_cell.angle_gamma   90.00
#
_symmetry.space_group_name_H-M   'P 1'
#
loop_
_entity.id
_entity.type
_entity.pdbx_description
1 polymer ?
#
loop_
_entity_poly.entity_id
_entity_poly.type
_entity_poly.pdbx_seq_one_letter_code
_entity_poly.pdbx_strand_id
1 'polypeptide(L)' 'IKPTYGRCSRWGVVAFASSLDQPGPMTKTVRDAAIMLQAMSGHDPKDSTSADLAVPDFEAMLTGDIRG' A
#
# COMPACT_ATOMS: atom_id res chain seq x y z
N ILE A 1 -2.74 3.59 -7.10
CA ILE A 1 -3.42 4.08 -5.88
C ILE A 1 -2.38 4.45 -4.82
N LYS A 2 -2.52 5.63 -4.18
CA LYS A 2 -1.65 6.04 -3.07
C LYS A 2 -2.28 5.56 -1.75
N PRO A 3 -1.63 4.67 -0.98
CA PRO A 3 -2.23 4.17 0.27
C PRO A 3 -2.09 5.17 1.42
N THR A 4 -2.59 4.76 2.60
CA THR A 4 -2.36 5.47 3.87
C THR A 4 -0.87 5.56 4.17
N TYR A 5 -0.43 6.68 4.77
CA TYR A 5 0.95 6.86 5.19
C TYR A 5 1.38 5.73 6.15
N GLY A 6 2.56 5.16 5.92
CA GLY A 6 3.10 4.04 6.70
C GLY A 6 2.51 2.66 6.34
N ARG A 7 1.58 2.56 5.38
CA ARG A 7 1.00 1.26 4.95
C ARG A 7 2.00 0.38 4.19
N CYS A 8 2.82 1.01 3.36
CA CYS A 8 3.92 0.42 2.62
C CYS A 8 5.22 1.04 3.12
N SER A 9 6.26 0.22 3.33
CA SER A 9 7.59 0.67 3.72
C SER A 9 8.18 1.63 2.69
N ARG A 10 8.92 2.63 3.18
CA ARG A 10 9.71 3.57 2.38
C ARG A 10 11.18 3.17 2.32
N TRP A 11 11.58 2.07 2.96
CA TRP A 11 12.95 1.59 2.91
C TRP A 11 13.34 1.23 1.46
N GLY A 12 14.40 1.86 0.94
CA GLY A 12 14.83 1.72 -0.46
C GLY A 12 14.19 2.70 -1.44
N VAL A 13 13.21 3.52 -1.02
CA VAL A 13 12.67 4.62 -1.83
C VAL A 13 13.56 5.85 -1.71
N VAL A 14 13.93 6.46 -2.84
CA VAL A 14 14.62 7.75 -2.84
C VAL A 14 13.64 8.82 -2.35
N ALA A 15 13.94 9.41 -1.20
CA ALA A 15 13.05 10.35 -0.55
C ALA A 15 12.94 11.68 -1.32
N PHE A 16 11.72 12.21 -1.40
CA PHE A 16 11.48 13.60 -1.84
C PHE A 16 10.93 14.42 -0.67
N ALA A 17 9.84 13.97 -0.07
CA ALA A 17 9.27 14.55 1.14
C ALA A 17 8.91 13.41 2.10
N SER A 18 9.82 13.07 3.02
CA SER A 18 9.71 11.86 3.83
C SER A 18 8.39 11.68 4.59
N SER A 19 7.75 12.76 5.02
CA SER A 19 6.45 12.74 5.72
C SER A 19 5.24 12.61 4.79
N LEU A 20 5.43 12.65 3.47
CA LEU A 20 4.40 12.62 2.44
C LEU A 20 4.59 11.45 1.46
N ASP A 21 5.81 10.94 1.32
CA ASP A 21 6.17 9.88 0.39
C ASP A 21 5.43 8.59 0.76
N GLN A 22 4.63 8.06 -0.18
CA GLN A 22 3.96 6.78 0.02
C GLN A 22 3.93 5.98 -1.30
N PRO A 23 4.70 4.88 -1.40
CA PRO A 23 4.69 4.05 -2.60
C PRO A 23 3.35 3.31 -2.73
N GLY A 24 2.87 3.19 -3.95
CA GLY A 24 1.63 2.48 -4.25
C GLY A 24 1.55 2.04 -5.71
N PRO A 25 0.75 1.00 -6.03
CA PRO A 25 0.75 0.38 -7.34
C PRO A 25 -0.01 1.21 -8.37
N MET A 26 0.41 1.15 -9.64
CA MET A 26 -0.35 1.62 -10.80
C MET A 26 -0.67 0.43 -11.69
N THR A 27 -1.96 0.14 -11.87
CA THR A 27 -2.46 -1.06 -12.56
C THR A 27 -3.66 -0.70 -13.44
N LYS A 28 -4.04 -1.62 -14.33
CA LYS A 28 -5.18 -1.42 -15.24
C LYS A 28 -6.54 -1.67 -14.58
N THR A 29 -6.59 -2.55 -13.59
CA THR A 29 -7.83 -2.93 -12.90
C THR A 29 -7.73 -2.72 -11.40
N VAL A 30 -8.89 -2.54 -10.75
CA VAL A 30 -9.00 -2.41 -9.29
C VAL A 30 -8.55 -3.70 -8.60
N ARG A 31 -8.85 -4.87 -9.18
CA ARG A 31 -8.39 -6.17 -8.67
C ARG A 31 -6.87 -6.27 -8.66
N ASP A 32 -6.21 -5.91 -9.77
CA ASP A 32 -4.75 -5.91 -9.83
C ASP A 32 -4.15 -4.93 -8.81
N ALA A 33 -4.79 -3.78 -8.59
CA ALA A 33 -4.35 -2.83 -7.58
C ALA A 33 -4.43 -3.42 -6.17
N ALA A 34 -5.49 -4.17 -5.86
CA ALA A 34 -5.67 -4.82 -4.57
C ALA A 34 -4.61 -5.90 -4.32
N ILE A 35 -4.38 -6.78 -5.30
CA ILE A 35 -3.36 -7.84 -5.23
C ILE A 35 -1.96 -7.24 -5.00
N MET A 36 -1.60 -6.24 -5.82
CA MET A 36 -0.30 -5.58 -5.71
C MET A 36 -0.15 -4.82 -4.39
N LEU A 37 -1.19 -4.10 -3.97
CA LEU A 37 -1.15 -3.35 -2.71
C LEU A 37 -1.02 -4.28 -1.50
N GLN A 38 -1.69 -5.43 -1.51
CA GLN A 38 -1.57 -6.45 -0.46
C GLN A 38 -0.13 -6.96 -0.34
N ALA A 39 0.50 -7.28 -1.46
CA ALA A 39 1.89 -7.76 -1.50
C ALA A 39 2.92 -6.70 -1.07
N MET A 40 2.65 -5.41 -1.32
CA MET A 40 3.52 -4.28 -0.96
C MET A 40 3.33 -3.77 0.48
N SER A 41 2.18 -4.05 1.09
CA SER A 41 1.83 -3.55 2.42
C SER A 41 2.43 -4.41 3.51
N GLY A 42 2.74 -3.81 4.65
CA GLY A 42 3.21 -4.54 5.83
C GLY A 42 4.15 -3.72 6.69
N HIS A 43 4.29 -4.15 7.94
CA HIS A 43 5.26 -3.57 8.85
C HIS A 43 6.67 -3.96 8.42
N ASP A 44 7.56 -2.96 8.35
CA ASP A 44 8.98 -3.15 8.07
C ASP A 44 9.82 -2.57 9.21
N PRO A 45 10.54 -3.40 9.99
CA PRO A 45 11.41 -2.94 11.08
C PRO A 45 12.53 -1.98 10.62
N LYS A 46 12.84 -1.93 9.32
CA LYS A 46 13.86 -1.03 8.77
C LYS A 46 13.32 0.37 8.44
N ASP A 47 12.01 0.56 8.50
CA ASP A 47 11.35 1.86 8.32
C ASP A 47 10.59 2.22 9.61
N SER A 48 11.13 3.18 10.35
CA SER A 48 10.53 3.65 11.61
C SER A 48 9.15 4.30 11.46
N THR A 49 8.74 4.61 10.23
CA THR A 49 7.41 5.18 9.92
C THR A 49 6.41 4.16 9.39
N SER A 50 6.85 2.91 9.21
CA SER A 50 5.98 1.81 8.83
C SER A 50 5.04 1.47 9.98
N ALA A 51 3.74 1.43 9.69
CA ALA A 51 2.72 1.15 10.69
C ALA A 51 2.68 -0.35 11.02
N ASP A 52 2.74 -0.68 12.31
CA ASP A 52 2.52 -2.06 12.80
C ASP A 52 1.02 -2.36 12.85
N LEU A 53 0.44 -2.55 11.67
CA LEU A 53 -0.96 -2.89 11.47
C LEU A 53 -1.05 -4.07 10.52
N ALA A 54 -1.90 -5.04 10.86
CA ALA A 54 -2.20 -6.17 9.99
C ALA A 54 -2.64 -5.68 8.59
N VAL A 55 -2.14 -6.36 7.56
CA VAL A 55 -2.54 -6.11 6.18
C VAL A 55 -3.88 -6.84 5.95
N PRO A 56 -4.96 -6.13 5.64
CA PRO A 56 -6.22 -6.79 5.31
C PRO A 56 -6.11 -7.48 3.95
N ASP A 57 -6.96 -8.49 3.73
CA ASP A 57 -7.12 -9.11 2.42
C ASP A 57 -7.92 -8.16 1.51
N PHE A 58 -7.20 -7.32 0.77
CA PHE A 58 -7.81 -6.30 -0.07
C PHE A 58 -8.59 -6.93 -1.23
N GLU A 59 -8.14 -8.07 -1.74
CA GLU A 59 -8.82 -8.75 -2.83
C GLU A 59 -10.16 -9.35 -2.37
N ALA A 60 -10.18 -10.02 -1.22
CA ALA A 60 -11.40 -10.57 -0.65
C ALA A 60 -12.43 -9.49 -0.29
N MET A 61 -11.97 -8.27 0.02
CA MET A 61 -12.83 -7.11 0.28
C MET A 61 -13.48 -6.52 -0.98
N LEU A 62 -13.10 -6.95 -2.18
CA LEU A 62 -13.73 -6.53 -3.43
C LEU A 62 -15.08 -7.25 -3.63
N THR A 63 -16.08 -6.88 -2.83
CA THR A 63 -17.44 -7.41 -2.95
C THR A 63 -18.32 -6.52 -3.81
N GLY A 64 -18.95 -7.09 -4.84
CA GLY A 64 -19.92 -6.38 -5.69
C GLY A 64 -19.31 -5.62 -6.87
N ASP A 65 -20.12 -4.74 -7.49
CA ASP A 65 -19.69 -3.88 -8.60
C ASP A 65 -19.08 -2.59 -8.04
N ILE A 66 -17.75 -2.53 -7.97
CA ILE A 66 -17.01 -1.38 -7.43
C ILE A 66 -16.70 -0.43 -8.59
N ARG A 67 -17.40 0.70 -8.63
CA ARG A 67 -17.18 1.78 -9.60
C ARG A 67 -16.43 2.93 -8.93
N GLY A 68 -15.31 3.33 -9.54
CA GLY A 68 -14.47 4.45 -9.11
C GLY A 68 -14.66 5.68 -9.97
#